data_AF-A0A395INB5-F1
#
_entry.id   AF-A0A395INB5-F1
#
_cell.length_a   1.000
_cell.length_b   1.000
_cell.length_c   1.000
_cell.angle_alpha   90.00
_cell.angle_beta   90.00
_cell.angle_gamma   90.00
#
_symmetry.space_group_name_H-M   'P 1'
#
loop_
_entity.id
_entity.type
_entity.pdbx_description
1 polymer ?
#
loop_
_entity_poly.entity_id
_entity_poly.type
_entity_poly.pdbx_seq_one_letter_code
_entity_poly.pdbx_strand_id
1 'polypeptide(L)'
;MVAEDNWTTFDARLDIKASIQWIRKEHGHDPIYTIAHCMGSVAFSSGLLDGTIPANWILGVTCSQVFMNPIWATLNLAKALAGPIPLINYIKCFGGNWFSCSSTMEDSYFQQLVNQLLRFYPDARCEICNNVSCHRCSLIFGRLWNHNNLNEATHRQTNRFFSGVNMTCLHLLMRMGTIGHVTGNAPLFHPLTSPKNIHRLKGIPFFLFSGSDNKVLKSGEYDKDAGDLEG
;
A
#
# COMPACT_ATOMS: atom_id res chain seq x y z
N MET A 1 -3.44 19.48 3.36
CA MET A 1 -3.94 19.34 1.97
C MET A 1 -4.28 17.87 1.78
N VAL A 2 -5.51 17.55 1.39
CA VAL A 2 -5.98 16.17 1.19
C VAL A 2 -5.76 15.80 -0.28
N ALA A 3 -5.30 14.57 -0.55
CA ALA A 3 -5.05 14.09 -1.92
C ALA A 3 -6.36 13.59 -2.56
N GLU A 4 -7.26 14.51 -2.88
CA GLU A 4 -8.60 14.19 -3.41
C GLU A 4 -8.62 13.81 -4.89
N ASP A 5 -7.55 14.16 -5.62
CA ASP A 5 -7.39 13.79 -7.02
C ASP A 5 -7.31 12.27 -7.20
N ASN A 6 -7.73 11.79 -8.37
CA ASN A 6 -7.86 10.37 -8.70
C ASN A 6 -6.52 9.69 -9.04
N TRP A 7 -5.41 10.14 -8.46
CA TRP A 7 -4.09 9.54 -8.61
C TRP A 7 -3.97 8.24 -7.82
N THR A 8 -3.17 7.31 -8.34
CA THR A 8 -2.97 5.99 -7.74
C THR A 8 -1.50 5.70 -7.43
N THR A 9 -1.22 4.55 -6.84
CA THR A 9 0.15 4.05 -6.70
C THR A 9 0.88 3.88 -8.03
N PHE A 10 0.16 3.64 -9.13
CA PHE A 10 0.80 3.63 -10.45
C PHE A 10 1.30 5.03 -10.81
N ASP A 11 0.51 6.08 -10.62
CA ASP A 11 0.90 7.46 -10.93
C ASP A 11 2.07 7.95 -10.07
N ALA A 12 2.09 7.54 -8.79
CA ALA A 12 3.17 7.87 -7.85
C ALA A 12 4.57 7.42 -8.33
N ARG A 13 4.67 6.49 -9.29
CA ARG A 13 5.96 6.15 -9.94
C ARG A 13 6.62 7.35 -10.61
N LEU A 14 5.83 8.32 -11.08
CA LEU A 14 6.31 9.58 -11.67
C LEU A 14 6.90 10.50 -10.62
N ASP A 15 6.26 10.58 -9.45
CA ASP A 15 6.77 11.35 -8.30
C ASP A 15 8.10 10.77 -7.80
N ILE A 16 8.19 9.43 -7.72
CA ILE A 16 9.43 8.74 -7.35
C ILE A 16 10.52 9.02 -8.39
N LYS A 17 10.20 8.92 -9.69
CA LYS A 17 11.15 9.26 -10.76
C LYS A 17 11.64 10.70 -10.62
N ALA A 18 10.74 11.67 -10.46
CA ALA A 18 11.10 13.07 -10.32
C ALA A 18 11.99 13.32 -9.10
N SER A 19 11.71 12.63 -7.99
CA SER A 19 12.51 12.67 -6.77
C SER A 19 13.93 12.12 -7.01
N ILE A 20 14.05 10.97 -7.65
CA ILE A 20 15.35 10.37 -8.01
C ILE A 20 16.12 11.26 -8.98
N GLN A 21 15.44 11.85 -9.97
CA GLN A 21 16.05 12.79 -10.92
C GLN A 21 16.62 14.01 -10.21
N TRP A 22 15.87 14.56 -9.25
CA TRP A 22 16.32 15.69 -8.45
C TRP A 22 17.53 15.32 -7.59
N ILE A 23 17.49 14.19 -6.87
CA ILE A 23 18.63 13.72 -6.06
C ILE A 23 19.87 13.55 -6.95
N ARG A 24 19.72 12.92 -8.13
CA ARG A 24 20.85 12.71 -9.06
C ARG A 24 21.39 14.02 -9.64
N LYS A 25 20.54 15.02 -9.81
CA LYS A 25 20.95 16.35 -10.29
C LYS A 25 21.76 17.09 -9.22
N GLU A 26 21.31 17.06 -7.97
CA GLU A 26 21.93 17.82 -6.88
C GLU A 26 23.13 17.10 -6.23
N HIS A 27 23.14 15.77 -6.23
CA HIS A 27 24.13 14.97 -5.50
C HIS A 27 24.97 14.04 -6.39
N GLY A 28 24.79 14.09 -7.71
CA GLY A 28 25.58 13.33 -8.68
C GLY A 28 24.85 12.12 -9.29
N HIS A 29 25.42 11.59 -10.37
CA HIS A 29 24.77 10.57 -11.20
C HIS A 29 25.04 9.12 -10.79
N ASP A 30 25.56 8.90 -9.59
CA ASP A 30 25.78 7.55 -9.07
C ASP A 30 24.43 6.84 -8.81
N PRO A 31 24.38 5.50 -8.96
CA PRO A 31 23.18 4.73 -8.62
C PRO A 31 22.80 4.91 -7.14
N ILE A 32 21.51 4.97 -6.85
CA ILE A 32 20.96 5.25 -5.51
C ILE A 32 20.48 3.96 -4.86
N TYR A 33 20.84 3.77 -3.59
CA TYR A 33 20.26 2.71 -2.78
C TYR A 33 18.86 3.11 -2.28
N THR A 34 17.86 2.30 -2.56
CA THR A 34 16.46 2.64 -2.28
C THR A 34 15.88 1.74 -1.20
N ILE A 35 15.33 2.33 -0.14
CA ILE A 35 14.53 1.62 0.86
C ILE A 35 13.07 1.93 0.57
N ALA A 36 12.31 0.90 0.19
CA ALA A 36 10.89 1.02 -0.13
C ALA A 36 10.05 0.20 0.86
N HIS A 37 8.89 0.74 1.24
CA HIS A 37 8.00 0.10 2.20
C HIS A 37 6.55 0.03 1.68
N CYS A 38 5.93 -1.14 1.83
CA CYS A 38 4.49 -1.36 1.62
C CYS A 38 4.02 -0.84 0.24
N MET A 39 3.01 0.03 0.20
CA MET A 39 2.48 0.58 -1.06
C MET A 39 3.47 1.51 -1.78
N GLY A 40 4.46 2.06 -1.06
CA GLY A 40 5.59 2.75 -1.68
C GLY A 40 6.46 1.79 -2.49
N SER A 41 6.66 0.56 -2.02
CA SER A 41 7.34 -0.49 -2.80
C SER A 41 6.55 -0.89 -4.04
N VAL A 42 5.21 -0.93 -3.95
CA VAL A 42 4.31 -1.21 -5.08
C VAL A 42 4.41 -0.12 -6.17
N ALA A 43 4.44 1.15 -5.75
CA ALA A 43 4.65 2.26 -6.67
C ALA A 43 6.04 2.23 -7.31
N PHE A 44 7.08 1.96 -6.51
CA PHE A 44 8.46 1.88 -6.98
C PHE A 44 8.67 0.72 -7.96
N SER A 45 8.14 -0.47 -7.65
CA SER A 45 8.21 -1.64 -8.52
C SER A 45 7.50 -1.40 -9.85
N SER A 46 6.35 -0.72 -9.83
CA SER A 46 5.66 -0.30 -11.05
C SER A 46 6.55 0.55 -11.96
N GLY A 47 7.30 1.51 -11.38
CA GLY A 47 8.21 2.38 -12.12
C GLY A 47 9.46 1.68 -12.68
N LEU A 48 9.98 0.67 -11.97
CA LEU A 48 11.09 -0.14 -12.48
C LEU A 48 10.64 -1.11 -13.58
N LEU A 49 9.50 -1.76 -13.38
CA LEU A 49 8.96 -2.76 -14.31
C LEU A 49 8.49 -2.14 -15.63
N ASP A 50 7.85 -0.98 -15.60
CA ASP A 50 7.43 -0.29 -16.82
C ASP A 50 8.58 0.48 -17.52
N GLY A 51 9.71 0.63 -16.82
CA GLY A 51 10.91 1.33 -17.31
C GLY A 51 10.88 2.84 -17.15
N THR A 52 9.87 3.40 -16.46
CA THR A 52 9.80 4.82 -16.12
C THR A 52 11.01 5.27 -15.30
N ILE A 53 11.43 4.43 -14.35
CA ILE A 53 12.63 4.57 -13.54
C ILE A 53 13.71 3.67 -14.15
N PRO A 54 14.80 4.22 -14.68
CA PRO A 54 15.89 3.43 -15.23
C PRO A 54 16.57 2.56 -14.17
N ALA A 55 16.69 1.26 -14.46
CA ALA A 55 17.31 0.29 -13.55
C ALA A 55 18.76 0.66 -13.17
N ASN A 56 19.52 1.23 -14.11
CA ASN A 56 20.89 1.69 -13.88
C ASN A 56 20.99 2.91 -12.95
N TRP A 57 19.87 3.50 -12.53
CA TRP A 57 19.87 4.54 -11.50
C TRP A 57 19.78 3.96 -10.09
N ILE A 58 19.57 2.65 -9.94
CA ILE A 58 19.34 1.99 -8.66
C ILE A 58 20.55 1.12 -8.33
N LEU A 59 21.15 1.36 -7.16
CA LEU A 59 22.28 0.59 -6.66
C LEU A 59 21.83 -0.76 -6.07
N GLY A 60 20.66 -0.76 -5.44
CA GLY A 60 20.10 -1.87 -4.71
C GLY A 60 18.82 -1.45 -4.01
N VAL A 61 18.03 -2.43 -3.60
CA VAL A 61 16.72 -2.17 -3.02
C VAL A 61 16.52 -2.98 -1.75
N THR A 62 16.18 -2.31 -0.65
CA THR A 62 15.55 -2.97 0.50
C THR A 62 14.05 -2.78 0.40
N CYS A 63 13.31 -3.87 0.34
CA CYS A 63 11.85 -3.89 0.28
C CYS A 63 11.28 -4.43 1.58
N SER A 64 10.48 -3.60 2.26
CA SER A 64 9.71 -4.02 3.42
C SER A 64 8.29 -4.40 3.02
N GLN A 65 7.88 -5.60 3.44
CA GLN A 65 6.57 -6.25 3.25
C GLN A 65 6.27 -6.77 1.84
N VAL A 66 6.54 -6.01 0.78
CA VAL A 66 6.20 -6.41 -0.60
C VAL A 66 7.06 -5.68 -1.61
N PHE A 67 7.15 -6.19 -2.83
CA PHE A 67 7.67 -5.47 -3.99
C PHE A 67 6.70 -5.43 -5.18
N MET A 68 6.59 -6.52 -5.97
CA MET A 68 5.84 -6.52 -7.24
C MET A 68 4.65 -7.50 -7.27
N ASN A 69 4.58 -8.42 -6.31
CA ASN A 69 3.46 -9.35 -6.16
C ASN A 69 2.71 -9.12 -4.84
N PRO A 70 1.91 -8.03 -4.71
CA PRO A 70 1.08 -7.83 -3.52
C PRO A 70 -0.01 -8.89 -3.45
N ILE A 71 -0.17 -9.52 -2.28
CA ILE A 71 -1.26 -10.45 -1.99
C ILE A 71 -1.88 -10.05 -0.66
N TRP A 72 -3.19 -9.82 -0.62
CA TRP A 72 -3.87 -9.43 0.62
C TRP A 72 -3.93 -10.55 1.64
N ALA A 73 -3.82 -10.20 2.92
CA ALA A 73 -4.13 -11.11 4.00
C ALA A 73 -5.62 -11.51 3.99
N THR A 74 -5.95 -12.67 4.54
CA THR A 74 -7.27 -13.31 4.43
C THR A 74 -8.44 -12.39 4.78
N LEU A 75 -8.35 -11.60 5.84
CA LEU A 75 -9.41 -10.66 6.23
C LEU A 75 -9.60 -9.52 5.23
N ASN A 76 -8.52 -8.99 4.67
CA ASN A 76 -8.61 -7.93 3.66
C ASN A 76 -9.12 -8.49 2.33
N LEU A 77 -8.71 -9.70 1.96
CA LEU A 77 -9.25 -10.39 0.81
C LEU A 77 -10.75 -10.67 0.99
N ALA A 78 -11.17 -11.08 2.18
CA ALA A 78 -12.58 -11.22 2.51
C ALA A 78 -13.32 -9.88 2.36
N LYS A 79 -12.80 -8.75 2.83
CA LYS A 79 -13.44 -7.43 2.61
C LYS A 79 -13.52 -7.03 1.13
N ALA A 80 -12.53 -7.41 0.34
CA ALA A 80 -12.47 -7.12 -1.09
C ALA A 80 -13.47 -7.99 -1.89
N LEU A 81 -13.71 -9.22 -1.44
CA LEU A 81 -14.50 -10.23 -2.16
C LEU A 81 -15.87 -10.55 -1.53
N ALA A 82 -16.14 -10.12 -0.29
CA ALA A 82 -17.37 -10.46 0.41
C ALA A 82 -18.55 -9.63 -0.10
N GLY A 83 -19.59 -10.34 -0.53
CA GLY A 83 -20.86 -9.76 -0.97
C GLY A 83 -20.92 -9.49 -2.47
N PRO A 84 -22.13 -9.14 -2.98
CA PRO A 84 -22.33 -8.86 -4.40
C PRO A 84 -21.65 -7.56 -4.87
N ILE A 85 -21.32 -6.66 -3.92
CA ILE A 85 -20.66 -5.38 -4.16
C ILE A 85 -19.51 -5.27 -3.15
N PRO A 86 -18.26 -5.07 -3.59
CA PRO A 86 -17.12 -4.88 -2.68
C PRO A 86 -17.37 -3.74 -1.68
N LEU A 87 -16.93 -3.91 -0.43
CA LEU A 87 -17.10 -2.93 0.66
C LEU A 87 -16.67 -1.50 0.24
N ILE A 88 -15.63 -1.41 -0.57
CA ILE A 88 -15.06 -0.16 -1.08
C ILE A 88 -16.03 0.60 -2.00
N ASN A 89 -16.86 -0.11 -2.76
CA ASN A 89 -17.88 0.53 -3.59
C ASN A 89 -19.00 1.09 -2.72
N TYR A 90 -19.40 0.40 -1.64
CA TYR A 90 -20.33 0.97 -0.66
C TYR A 90 -19.76 2.22 0.01
N ILE A 91 -18.52 2.14 0.50
CA ILE A 91 -17.83 3.29 1.12
C ILE A 91 -17.74 4.45 0.13
N LYS A 92 -17.45 4.20 -1.15
CA LYS A 92 -17.38 5.25 -2.17
C LYS A 92 -18.74 5.90 -2.43
N CYS A 93 -19.80 5.08 -2.55
CA CYS A 93 -21.16 5.59 -2.79
C CYS A 93 -21.68 6.47 -1.65
N PHE A 94 -21.40 6.11 -0.40
CA PHE A 94 -21.94 6.82 0.77
C PHE A 94 -20.96 7.82 1.41
N GLY A 95 -19.66 7.60 1.24
CA GLY A 95 -18.58 8.38 1.87
C GLY A 95 -17.77 9.25 0.91
N GLY A 96 -18.01 9.17 -0.41
CA GLY A 96 -17.32 9.98 -1.41
C GLY A 96 -16.00 9.38 -1.90
N ASN A 97 -15.18 10.20 -2.57
CA ASN A 97 -13.93 9.75 -3.21
C ASN A 97 -12.75 9.66 -2.23
N TRP A 98 -12.90 10.13 -1.00
CA TRP A 98 -11.87 10.10 0.03
C TRP A 98 -12.39 9.44 1.29
N PHE A 99 -11.70 8.41 1.77
CA PHE A 99 -11.96 7.82 3.07
C PHE A 99 -10.97 8.36 4.11
N SER A 100 -11.46 9.12 5.08
CA SER A 100 -10.63 9.65 6.16
C SER A 100 -10.30 8.57 7.20
N CYS A 101 -9.02 8.41 7.52
CA CYS A 101 -8.58 7.59 8.66
C CYS A 101 -8.54 8.39 9.97
N SER A 102 -8.66 9.70 9.88
CA SER A 102 -8.78 10.59 11.05
C SER A 102 -10.24 10.94 11.30
N SER A 103 -10.62 11.09 12.57
CA SER A 103 -11.95 11.55 12.98
C SER A 103 -11.86 12.97 13.50
N THR A 104 -12.78 13.82 13.05
CA THR A 104 -12.92 15.21 13.50
C THR A 104 -14.36 15.47 13.94
N MET A 105 -14.61 16.61 14.59
CA MET A 105 -15.96 17.03 15.00
C MET A 105 -16.91 17.27 13.81
N GLU A 106 -16.38 17.29 12.59
CA GLU A 106 -17.08 17.51 11.33
C GLU A 106 -17.43 16.18 10.62
N ASP A 107 -17.17 15.04 11.26
CA ASP A 107 -17.50 13.72 10.73
C ASP A 107 -19.00 13.62 10.40
N SER A 108 -19.32 13.19 9.19
CA SER A 108 -20.70 12.92 8.78
C SER A 108 -21.36 11.83 9.64
N TYR A 109 -22.69 11.81 9.70
CA TYR A 109 -23.43 10.79 10.47
C TYR A 109 -23.07 9.36 10.04
N PHE A 110 -22.78 9.14 8.76
CA PHE A 110 -22.28 7.84 8.26
C PHE A 110 -20.93 7.48 8.88
N GLN A 111 -19.98 8.42 8.90
CA GLN A 111 -18.66 8.23 9.51
C GLN A 111 -18.74 7.99 11.03
N GLN A 112 -19.68 8.63 11.71
CA GLN A 112 -19.95 8.39 13.13
C GLN A 112 -20.55 6.99 13.38
N LEU A 113 -21.48 6.54 12.53
CA LEU A 113 -22.04 5.19 12.59
C LEU A 113 -20.94 4.13 12.39
N VAL A 114 -20.08 4.32 11.38
CA VAL A 114 -18.92 3.44 11.13
C VAL A 114 -18.03 3.37 12.38
N ASN A 115 -17.75 4.49 13.04
CA ASN A 115 -16.96 4.51 14.28
C ASN A 115 -17.56 3.65 15.39
N GLN A 116 -18.88 3.68 15.57
CA GLN A 116 -19.54 2.87 16.60
C GLN A 116 -19.47 1.38 16.27
N LEU A 117 -19.71 1.00 15.01
CA LEU A 117 -19.61 -0.38 14.56
C LEU A 117 -18.19 -0.93 14.72
N LEU A 118 -17.17 -0.12 14.43
CA LEU A 118 -15.78 -0.52 14.52
C LEU A 118 -15.29 -0.79 15.95
N ARG A 119 -16.02 -0.38 16.99
CA ARG A 119 -15.70 -0.79 18.38
C ARG A 119 -15.83 -2.29 18.62
N PHE A 120 -16.60 -2.97 17.76
CA PHE A 120 -16.81 -4.41 17.80
C PHE A 120 -16.01 -5.15 16.72
N TYR A 121 -15.06 -4.46 16.07
CA TYR A 121 -14.23 -5.07 15.05
C TYR A 121 -13.39 -6.20 15.68
N PRO A 122 -13.46 -7.44 15.16
CA PRO A 122 -12.85 -8.59 15.81
C PRO A 122 -11.33 -8.52 15.71
N ASP A 123 -10.65 -8.60 16.86
CA ASP A 123 -9.19 -8.74 16.94
C ASP A 123 -8.78 -9.47 18.23
N ALA A 124 -7.49 -9.80 18.36
CA ALA A 124 -6.92 -10.36 19.58
C ALA A 124 -7.05 -9.35 20.74
N ARG A 125 -7.23 -9.84 21.97
CA ARG A 125 -7.43 -8.97 23.15
C ARG A 125 -6.33 -7.94 23.36
N CYS A 126 -5.08 -8.27 23.03
CA CYS A 126 -3.94 -7.36 23.12
C CYS A 126 -3.94 -6.24 22.08
N GLU A 127 -4.80 -6.32 21.07
CA GLU A 127 -4.91 -5.36 19.97
C GLU A 127 -6.16 -4.47 20.10
N ILE A 128 -7.00 -4.71 21.10
CA ILE A 128 -8.19 -3.88 21.35
C ILE A 128 -7.75 -2.53 21.92
N CYS A 129 -8.20 -1.45 21.29
CA CYS A 129 -7.94 -0.10 21.75
C CYS A 129 -9.17 0.81 21.62
N ASN A 130 -9.06 2.06 22.08
CA ASN A 130 -10.11 3.06 21.94
C ASN A 130 -9.77 4.15 20.90
N ASN A 131 -8.72 3.94 20.11
CA ASN A 131 -8.29 4.92 19.11
C ASN A 131 -9.10 4.76 17.81
N VAL A 132 -9.93 5.76 17.52
CA VAL A 132 -10.78 5.79 16.31
C VAL A 132 -9.94 5.69 15.04
N SER A 133 -8.79 6.37 14.98
CA SER A 133 -7.90 6.30 13.82
C SER A 133 -7.30 4.92 13.62
N CYS A 134 -6.94 4.23 14.71
CA CYS A 134 -6.48 2.84 14.64
C CYS A 134 -7.55 1.94 14.04
N HIS A 135 -8.80 2.09 14.47
CA HIS A 135 -9.91 1.29 13.97
C HIS A 135 -10.24 1.58 12.51
N ARG A 136 -10.26 2.87 12.10
CA ARG A 136 -10.49 3.27 10.71
C ARG A 136 -9.39 2.77 9.78
N CYS A 137 -8.12 2.88 10.18
CA CYS A 137 -7.02 2.29 9.45
C CYS A 137 -7.17 0.76 9.31
N SER A 138 -7.53 0.08 10.41
CA SER A 138 -7.69 -1.38 10.43
C SER A 138 -8.85 -1.86 9.55
N LEU A 139 -9.92 -1.08 9.44
CA LEU A 139 -11.02 -1.36 8.52
C LEU A 139 -10.52 -1.38 7.07
N ILE A 140 -9.82 -0.34 6.64
CA ILE A 140 -9.46 -0.14 5.23
C ILE A 140 -8.23 -0.95 4.83
N PHE A 141 -7.18 -0.90 5.62
CA PHE A 141 -5.88 -1.46 5.26
C PHE A 141 -5.63 -2.82 5.91
N GLY A 142 -6.47 -3.26 6.85
CA GLY A 142 -6.12 -4.31 7.80
C GLY A 142 -5.21 -3.76 8.91
N ARG A 143 -4.91 -4.60 9.90
CA ARG A 143 -4.13 -4.17 11.07
C ARG A 143 -2.69 -3.83 10.65
N LEU A 144 -2.35 -2.54 10.76
CA LEU A 144 -1.08 -1.97 10.31
C LEU A 144 0.07 -2.15 11.32
N TRP A 145 -0.25 -2.37 12.60
CA TRP A 145 0.73 -2.47 13.67
C TRP A 145 0.28 -3.44 14.76
N ASN A 146 1.25 -3.97 15.49
CA ASN A 146 1.03 -4.71 16.72
C ASN A 146 1.17 -3.72 17.89
N HIS A 147 0.17 -3.62 18.75
CA HIS A 147 0.19 -2.64 19.85
C HIS A 147 1.36 -2.87 20.82
N ASN A 148 1.82 -4.13 20.98
CA ASN A 148 3.00 -4.44 21.79
C ASN A 148 4.30 -3.80 21.26
N ASN A 149 4.35 -3.47 19.97
CA ASN A 149 5.52 -2.88 19.31
C ASN A 149 5.35 -1.38 19.04
N LEU A 150 4.27 -0.76 19.52
CA LEU A 150 3.96 0.64 19.31
C LEU A 150 3.78 1.34 20.65
N ASN A 151 4.64 2.30 20.95
CA ASN A 151 4.50 3.07 22.19
C ASN A 151 3.19 3.87 22.21
N GLU A 152 2.67 4.12 23.41
CA GLU A 152 1.37 4.76 23.59
C GLU A 152 1.32 6.19 23.00
N ALA A 153 2.41 6.95 23.13
CA ALA A 153 2.47 8.33 22.65
C ALA A 153 2.32 8.41 21.12
N THR A 154 2.99 7.51 20.38
CA THR A 154 2.85 7.38 18.94
C THR A 154 1.47 6.85 18.57
N HIS A 155 0.98 5.82 19.29
CA HIS A 155 -0.33 5.25 19.02
C HIS A 155 -1.45 6.29 19.13
N ARG A 156 -1.43 7.14 20.17
CA ARG A 156 -2.41 8.22 20.39
C ARG A 156 -2.41 9.27 19.28
N GLN A 157 -1.28 9.44 18.58
CA GLN A 157 -1.09 10.44 17.54
C GLN A 157 -1.15 9.88 16.11
N THR A 158 -1.64 8.64 15.95
CA THR A 158 -1.79 7.99 14.62
C THR A 158 -2.57 8.84 13.62
N ASN A 159 -3.54 9.62 14.07
CA ASN A 159 -4.28 10.59 13.25
C ASN A 159 -3.39 11.66 12.57
N ARG A 160 -2.21 11.97 13.13
CA ARG A 160 -1.26 12.92 12.53
C ARG A 160 -0.50 12.33 11.34
N PHE A 161 -0.38 11.01 11.29
CA PHE A 161 0.38 10.29 10.27
C PHE A 161 -0.54 9.69 9.19
N PHE A 162 -1.78 9.34 9.54
CA PHE A 162 -2.75 8.72 8.64
C PHE A 162 -3.94 9.64 8.39
N SER A 163 -3.92 10.32 7.24
CA SER A 163 -5.01 11.20 6.81
C SER A 163 -6.18 10.40 6.22
N GLY A 164 -5.90 9.43 5.35
CA GLY A 164 -6.92 8.69 4.62
C GLY A 164 -6.41 8.10 3.31
N VAL A 165 -7.34 7.68 2.47
CA VAL A 165 -7.04 7.13 1.14
C VAL A 165 -8.07 7.57 0.11
N ASN A 166 -7.58 7.85 -1.09
CA ASN A 166 -8.43 8.05 -2.25
C ASN A 166 -9.03 6.71 -2.72
N MET A 167 -10.34 6.68 -2.98
CA MET A 167 -11.06 5.46 -3.31
C MET A 167 -10.67 4.89 -4.69
N THR A 168 -10.19 5.72 -5.61
CA THR A 168 -9.64 5.27 -6.90
C THR A 168 -8.31 4.53 -6.69
N CYS A 169 -7.42 5.08 -5.85
CA CYS A 169 -6.18 4.40 -5.46
C CYS A 169 -6.48 3.09 -4.73
N LEU A 170 -7.41 3.11 -3.77
CA LEU A 170 -7.78 1.92 -3.01
C LEU A 170 -8.36 0.82 -3.91
N HIS A 171 -9.15 1.18 -4.92
CA HIS A 171 -9.68 0.24 -5.90
C HIS A 171 -8.55 -0.44 -6.73
N LEU A 172 -7.56 0.32 -7.19
CA LEU A 172 -6.39 -0.25 -7.87
C LEU A 172 -5.64 -1.22 -6.97
N LEU A 173 -5.37 -0.82 -5.72
CA LEU A 173 -4.67 -1.65 -4.75
C LEU A 173 -5.45 -2.95 -4.47
N MET A 174 -6.76 -2.88 -4.28
CA MET A 174 -7.58 -4.07 -4.08
C MET A 174 -7.47 -5.04 -5.23
N ARG A 175 -7.51 -4.54 -6.46
CA ARG A 175 -7.31 -5.36 -7.64
C ARG A 175 -5.93 -6.02 -7.63
N MET A 176 -4.86 -5.24 -7.46
CA MET A 176 -3.48 -5.75 -7.42
C MET A 176 -3.32 -6.87 -6.38
N GLY A 177 -3.79 -6.64 -5.14
CA GLY A 177 -3.68 -7.62 -4.07
C GLY A 177 -4.63 -8.82 -4.17
N THR A 178 -5.64 -8.76 -5.04
CA THR A 178 -6.50 -9.92 -5.39
C THR A 178 -5.84 -10.77 -6.48
N ILE A 179 -5.23 -10.14 -7.48
CA ILE A 179 -4.60 -10.87 -8.60
C ILE A 179 -3.16 -11.30 -8.32
N GLY A 180 -2.49 -10.72 -7.32
CA GLY A 180 -1.12 -11.06 -6.98
C GLY A 180 -0.03 -10.34 -7.79
N HIS A 181 -0.38 -9.27 -8.51
CA HIS A 181 0.52 -8.59 -9.44
C HIS A 181 0.28 -7.09 -9.46
N VAL A 182 1.35 -6.31 -9.58
CA VAL A 182 1.24 -4.88 -9.89
C VAL A 182 0.75 -4.64 -11.31
N THR A 183 -0.08 -3.61 -11.48
CA THR A 183 -0.70 -3.24 -12.76
C THR A 183 -0.61 -1.76 -13.04
N GLY A 184 -0.80 -1.37 -14.31
CA GLY A 184 -1.14 0.00 -14.66
C GLY A 184 -2.53 0.43 -14.16
N ASN A 185 -2.89 1.67 -14.47
CA ASN A 185 -4.20 2.24 -14.16
C ASN A 185 -5.36 1.66 -15.00
N ALA A 186 -6.58 1.98 -14.55
CA ALA A 186 -7.79 1.80 -15.33
C ALA A 186 -7.70 2.51 -16.71
N PRO A 187 -8.44 2.05 -17.74
CA PRO A 187 -9.36 0.91 -17.73
C PRO A 187 -8.68 -0.45 -17.97
N LEU A 188 -7.44 -0.46 -18.45
CA LEU A 188 -6.77 -1.66 -18.93
C LEU A 188 -6.18 -2.52 -17.82
N PHE A 189 -5.71 -1.90 -16.72
CA PHE A 189 -5.05 -2.60 -15.61
C PHE A 189 -3.96 -3.59 -16.09
N HIS A 190 -3.15 -3.16 -17.06
CA HIS A 190 -2.15 -4.03 -17.69
C HIS A 190 -1.16 -4.55 -16.63
N PRO A 191 -0.97 -5.88 -16.48
CA PRO A 191 0.01 -6.43 -15.55
C PRO A 191 1.43 -5.98 -15.93
N LEU A 192 2.20 -5.53 -14.94
CA LEU A 192 3.57 -5.06 -15.16
C LEU A 192 4.61 -6.16 -14.91
N THR A 193 4.21 -7.32 -14.38
CA THR A 193 5.08 -8.46 -14.05
C THR A 193 5.27 -9.42 -15.24
N SER A 194 5.28 -8.92 -16.48
CA SER A 194 5.63 -9.77 -17.63
C SER A 194 7.13 -10.14 -17.59
N PRO A 195 7.56 -11.27 -18.16
CA PRO A 195 8.98 -11.65 -18.17
C PRO A 195 9.89 -10.57 -18.77
N LYS A 196 9.42 -9.87 -19.82
CA LYS A 196 10.12 -8.74 -20.43
C LYS A 196 10.34 -7.59 -19.43
N ASN A 197 9.37 -7.32 -18.59
CA ASN A 197 9.44 -6.25 -17.60
C ASN A 197 10.29 -6.63 -16.40
N ILE A 198 10.13 -7.86 -15.91
CA ILE A 198 10.95 -8.42 -14.84
C ILE A 198 12.43 -8.41 -15.22
N HIS A 199 12.77 -8.67 -16.49
CA HIS A 199 14.14 -8.59 -16.98
C HIS A 199 14.81 -7.21 -16.76
N ARG A 200 14.04 -6.12 -16.63
CA ARG A 200 14.60 -4.80 -16.29
C ARG A 200 15.22 -4.75 -14.90
N LEU A 201 14.84 -5.67 -14.02
CA LEU A 201 15.37 -5.77 -12.67
C LEU A 201 16.70 -6.53 -12.60
N LYS A 202 17.15 -7.13 -13.71
CA LYS A 202 18.36 -7.95 -13.76
C LYS A 202 19.57 -7.14 -13.30
N GLY A 203 20.31 -7.71 -12.35
CA GLY A 203 21.53 -7.10 -11.79
C GLY A 203 21.31 -6.12 -10.64
N ILE A 204 20.05 -5.81 -10.27
CA ILE A 204 19.77 -5.03 -9.06
C ILE A 204 19.73 -6.00 -7.86
N PRO A 205 20.54 -5.78 -6.81
CA PRO A 205 20.45 -6.58 -5.60
C PRO A 205 19.21 -6.19 -4.78
N PHE A 206 18.44 -7.20 -4.35
CA PHE A 206 17.25 -7.02 -3.52
C PHE A 206 17.42 -7.65 -2.15
N PHE A 207 16.99 -6.93 -1.11
CA PHE A 207 16.77 -7.45 0.22
C PHE A 207 15.30 -7.30 0.59
N LEU A 208 14.55 -8.41 0.54
CA LEU A 208 13.13 -8.44 0.88
C LEU A 208 12.96 -8.97 2.30
N PHE A 209 12.17 -8.27 3.13
CA PHE A 209 11.77 -8.78 4.44
C PHE A 209 10.29 -8.47 4.72
N SER A 210 9.63 -9.36 5.46
CA SER A 210 8.23 -9.20 5.84
C SER A 210 8.00 -9.67 7.28
N GLY A 211 6.97 -9.11 7.92
CA GLY A 211 6.57 -9.56 9.25
C GLY A 211 5.71 -10.82 9.18
N SER A 212 5.99 -11.82 10.02
CA SER A 212 5.21 -13.06 10.09
C SER A 212 3.77 -12.85 10.57
N ASP A 213 3.52 -11.78 11.33
CA ASP A 213 2.18 -11.41 11.83
C ASP A 213 1.53 -10.28 11.02
N ASN A 214 1.94 -10.09 9.76
CA ASN A 214 1.35 -9.10 8.87
C ASN A 214 -0.12 -9.43 8.59
N LYS A 215 -1.03 -8.49 8.88
CA LYS A 215 -2.48 -8.59 8.62
C LYS A 215 -2.95 -7.72 7.46
N VAL A 216 -2.03 -7.02 6.81
CA VAL A 216 -2.26 -6.23 5.59
C VAL A 216 -2.07 -7.15 4.39
N LEU A 217 -0.86 -7.69 4.26
CA LEU A 217 -0.40 -8.53 3.17
C LEU A 217 -0.07 -9.93 3.71
N LYS A 218 -0.27 -10.96 2.88
CA LYS A 218 0.02 -12.35 3.24
C LYS A 218 1.54 -12.58 3.27
N SER A 219 2.08 -12.92 4.44
CA SER A 219 3.50 -13.21 4.62
C SER A 219 3.94 -14.48 3.88
N GLY A 220 5.11 -14.46 3.23
CA GLY A 220 5.81 -15.65 2.74
C GLY A 220 5.45 -16.15 1.33
N GLU A 221 4.58 -15.44 0.60
CA GLU A 221 4.27 -15.73 -0.83
C GLU A 221 4.69 -14.60 -1.79
N TYR A 222 5.49 -13.65 -1.30
CA TYR A 222 5.96 -12.53 -2.11
C TYR A 222 6.92 -13.01 -3.19
N ASP A 223 6.72 -12.49 -4.40
CA ASP A 223 7.73 -12.44 -5.45
C ASP A 223 8.31 -13.82 -5.82
N LYS A 224 7.44 -14.79 -6.16
CA LYS A 224 7.84 -16.10 -6.75
C LYS A 224 8.79 -15.93 -7.94
N ASP A 225 8.63 -14.83 -8.66
CA ASP A 225 9.39 -14.50 -9.86
C ASP A 225 10.75 -13.83 -9.54
N ALA A 226 11.03 -13.47 -8.27
CA ALA A 226 12.34 -12.95 -7.87
C ALA A 226 13.42 -14.03 -7.83
N GLY A 227 13.05 -15.29 -7.59
CA GLY A 227 13.98 -16.42 -7.68
C GLY A 227 14.54 -16.63 -9.09
N ASP A 228 13.83 -16.18 -10.13
CA ASP A 228 14.27 -16.26 -11.53
C ASP A 228 15.25 -15.14 -11.92
N LEU A 229 15.48 -14.14 -11.04
CA LEU A 229 16.41 -13.03 -11.28
C LEU A 229 17.86 -13.37 -10.94
N GLU A 230 18.11 -14.48 -10.24
CA GLU A 230 19.45 -14.98 -9.91
C GLU A 230 20.07 -15.84 -11.05
N GLY A 231 19.38 -15.97 -12.19
CA GLY A 231 19.80 -16.73 -13.39
C GLY A 231 20.44 -15.95 -14.54
#